data_AF-A0A2P2DBE8-F1
#
_entry.id   AF-A0A2P2DBE8-F1
#
_cell.length_a   1.000
_cell.length_b   1.000
_cell.length_c   1.000
_cell.angle_alpha   90.00
_cell.angle_beta   90.00
_cell.angle_gamma   90.00
#
_symmetry.space_group_name_H-M   'P 1'
#
loop_
_entity.id
_entity.type
_entity.pdbx_description
1 polymer ?
#
loop_
_entity_poly.entity_id
_entity_poly.type
_entity_poly.pdbx_seq_one_letter_code
_entity_poly.pdbx_strand_id
1 'polypeptide(L)'
;MFQFCDNFNHELKCIEPKTENDIVFLDQTKFKKENPTYEDFGNFLYFTARETPGFRLVLDSPWNGKTSEEFRSEYNAFLLYGSTKERMEGNSFQPKTVVSFHYLGALLKEEFRHIGIAKNPFQIEALGPIVLTYIVKVPGKEPISKVRTIQLRWKP
;
A
#
# COMPACT_ATOMS: atom_id res chain seq x y z
N MET A 1 -3.13 3.83 17.93
CA MET A 1 -1.85 3.16 17.58
C MET A 1 -1.81 2.79 16.11
N PHE A 2 -0.78 3.18 15.38
CA PHE A 2 -0.57 2.87 13.95
C PHE A 2 0.38 1.68 13.81
N GLN A 3 0.08 0.75 12.89
CA GLN A 3 0.88 -0.45 12.61
C GLN A 3 0.88 -0.71 11.10
N PHE A 4 2.06 -0.88 10.47
CA PHE A 4 2.13 -1.35 9.09
C PHE A 4 1.68 -2.80 8.98
N CYS A 5 0.86 -3.10 7.97
CA CYS A 5 0.29 -4.41 7.79
C CYS A 5 -0.25 -4.58 6.38
N ASP A 6 0.13 -5.66 5.70
CA ASP A 6 -0.25 -5.86 4.30
C ASP A 6 -1.45 -6.79 4.13
N ASN A 7 -1.88 -7.47 5.20
CA ASN A 7 -3.03 -8.37 5.16
C ASN A 7 -3.76 -8.44 6.51
N PHE A 8 -5.09 -8.57 6.46
CA PHE A 8 -5.98 -8.52 7.62
C PHE A 8 -6.97 -9.68 7.61
N ASN A 9 -7.35 -10.16 8.79
CA ASN A 9 -8.48 -11.09 8.92
C ASN A 9 -9.83 -10.34 8.96
N HIS A 10 -10.93 -11.09 9.00
CA HIS A 10 -12.29 -10.54 9.08
C HIS A 10 -12.57 -9.68 10.32
N GLU A 11 -11.78 -9.84 11.39
CA GLU A 11 -11.85 -9.02 12.61
C GLU A 11 -10.98 -7.76 12.54
N LEU A 12 -10.39 -7.45 11.38
CA LEU A 12 -9.45 -6.35 11.18
C LEU A 12 -8.18 -6.47 12.04
N LYS A 13 -7.79 -7.70 12.41
CA LYS A 13 -6.48 -7.98 13.01
C LYS A 13 -5.46 -8.14 11.90
N CYS A 14 -4.28 -7.60 12.15
CA CYS A 14 -3.15 -7.76 11.24
C CYS A 14 -2.66 -9.21 11.27
N ILE A 15 -2.60 -9.86 10.10
CA ILE A 15 -2.06 -11.22 9.95
C ILE A 15 -0.72 -11.24 9.21
N GLU A 16 -0.34 -10.11 8.60
CA GLU A 16 0.94 -9.94 7.94
C GLU A 16 1.59 -8.62 8.40
N PRO A 17 2.16 -8.58 9.62
CA PRO A 17 2.78 -7.39 10.17
C PRO A 17 4.06 -7.04 9.41
N LYS A 18 4.29 -5.74 9.27
CA LYS A 18 5.38 -5.16 8.49
C LYS A 18 6.15 -4.14 9.32
N THR A 19 7.36 -3.83 8.87
CA THR A 19 8.22 -2.83 9.53
C THR A 19 8.40 -1.62 8.63
N GLU A 20 9.12 -0.60 9.12
CA GLU A 20 9.50 0.56 8.32
C GLU A 20 10.40 0.19 7.13
N ASN A 21 11.11 -0.95 7.17
CA ASN A 21 12.03 -1.38 6.12
C ASN A 21 11.85 -2.87 5.84
N ASP A 22 11.22 -3.21 4.71
CA ASP A 22 10.94 -4.60 4.37
C ASP A 22 11.55 -5.00 3.04
N ILE A 23 11.86 -6.29 2.93
CA ILE A 23 12.19 -6.94 1.65
C ILE A 23 11.02 -7.87 1.31
N VAL A 24 10.45 -7.68 0.11
CA VAL A 24 9.42 -8.55 -0.44
C VAL A 24 10.03 -9.45 -1.51
N PHE A 25 9.87 -10.75 -1.33
CA PHE A 25 10.38 -11.77 -2.23
C PHE A 25 9.28 -12.25 -3.19
N LEU A 26 9.45 -11.94 -4.46
CA LEU A 26 8.54 -12.26 -5.56
C LEU A 26 8.93 -13.57 -6.23
N ASP A 27 7.93 -14.34 -6.64
CA ASP A 27 8.14 -15.59 -7.38
C ASP A 27 8.27 -15.31 -8.88
N GLN A 28 9.51 -15.32 -9.38
CA GLN A 28 9.80 -15.01 -10.78
C GLN A 28 9.13 -16.00 -11.75
N THR A 29 8.90 -17.25 -11.34
CA THR A 29 8.28 -18.28 -12.20
C THR A 29 6.83 -17.94 -12.57
N LYS A 30 6.21 -17.03 -11.82
CA LYS A 30 4.87 -16.52 -12.07
C LYS A 30 4.85 -15.31 -13.00
N PHE A 31 6.00 -14.68 -13.29
CA PHE A 31 6.11 -13.56 -14.21
C PHE A 31 6.48 -14.03 -15.62
N LYS A 32 5.53 -14.68 -16.30
CA LYS A 32 5.73 -15.44 -17.54
C LYS A 32 5.74 -14.60 -18.83
N LYS A 33 6.13 -13.33 -18.77
CA LYS A 33 6.15 -12.43 -19.94
C LYS A 33 7.51 -12.47 -20.63
N GLU A 34 7.50 -12.65 -21.95
CA GLU A 34 8.69 -12.48 -22.78
C GLU A 34 8.97 -10.99 -22.95
N ASN A 35 10.21 -10.55 -22.66
CA ASN A 35 10.64 -9.15 -22.66
C ASN A 35 9.68 -8.21 -21.89
N PRO A 36 9.50 -8.42 -20.57
CA PRO A 36 8.52 -7.68 -19.79
C PRO A 36 8.84 -6.18 -19.73
N THR A 37 7.80 -5.36 -19.66
CA THR A 37 7.89 -3.91 -19.41
C THR A 37 7.61 -3.54 -17.96
N TYR A 38 7.91 -2.30 -17.55
CA TYR A 38 7.51 -1.80 -16.23
C TYR A 38 6.00 -1.82 -16.01
N GLU A 39 5.20 -1.61 -17.06
CA GLU A 39 3.74 -1.76 -16.99
C GLU A 39 3.32 -3.22 -16.78
N ASP A 40 3.96 -4.18 -17.46
CA ASP A 40 3.73 -5.61 -17.22
C ASP A 40 4.08 -5.99 -15.77
N PHE A 41 5.16 -5.42 -15.21
CA PHE A 41 5.54 -5.65 -13.83
C PHE A 41 4.53 -5.08 -12.83
N GLY A 42 4.03 -3.87 -13.06
CA GLY A 42 2.93 -3.30 -12.26
C GLY A 42 1.68 -4.18 -12.30
N ASN A 43 1.32 -4.73 -13.47
CA ASN A 43 0.21 -5.68 -13.59
C ASN A 43 0.50 -7.01 -12.88
N PHE A 44 1.73 -7.53 -12.93
CA PHE A 44 2.13 -8.73 -12.18
C PHE A 44 1.98 -8.53 -10.67
N LEU A 45 2.43 -7.39 -10.14
CA LEU A 45 2.26 -7.06 -8.73
C LEU A 45 0.79 -6.98 -8.33
N TYR A 46 -0.05 -6.39 -9.18
CA TYR A 46 -1.48 -6.22 -8.92
C TYR A 46 -2.25 -7.56 -8.97
N PHE A 47 -2.12 -8.32 -10.06
CA PHE A 47 -2.97 -9.49 -10.31
C PHE A 47 -2.40 -10.78 -9.73
N THR A 48 -1.07 -10.90 -9.65
CA THR A 48 -0.39 -12.18 -9.37
C THR A 48 0.30 -12.21 -8.02
N ALA A 49 1.19 -11.25 -7.72
CA ALA A 49 1.83 -11.19 -6.40
C ALA A 49 0.85 -10.70 -5.32
N ARG A 50 -0.06 -9.78 -5.71
CA ARG A 50 -1.06 -9.14 -4.84
C ARG A 50 -0.43 -8.43 -3.65
N GLU A 51 0.62 -7.67 -3.91
CA GLU A 51 1.26 -6.84 -2.89
C GLU A 51 0.35 -5.67 -2.51
N THR A 52 -0.10 -5.65 -1.26
CA THR A 52 -1.09 -4.70 -0.74
C THR A 52 -0.55 -3.89 0.44
N PRO A 53 0.42 -2.96 0.23
CA PRO A 53 0.93 -2.09 1.27
C PRO A 53 -0.21 -1.42 2.04
N GLY A 54 -0.27 -1.69 3.34
CA GLY A 54 -1.37 -1.25 4.18
C GLY A 54 -0.98 -0.88 5.60
N PHE A 55 -1.99 -0.52 6.37
CA PHE A 55 -1.84 -0.26 7.79
C PHE A 55 -3.11 -0.58 8.57
N ARG A 56 -2.91 -0.81 9.87
CA ARG A 56 -3.94 -0.87 10.90
C ARG A 56 -3.80 0.32 11.84
N LEU A 57 -4.93 0.96 12.14
CA LEU A 57 -5.03 2.04 13.09
C LEU A 57 -6.04 1.68 14.20
N VAL A 58 -5.56 1.70 15.44
CA VAL A 58 -6.42 1.62 16.63
C VAL A 58 -6.75 3.03 17.11
N LEU A 59 -8.04 3.30 17.26
CA LEU A 59 -8.59 4.55 17.79
C LEU A 59 -8.62 4.53 19.32
N ASP A 60 -8.61 5.70 19.96
CA ASP A 60 -8.57 5.79 21.42
C ASP A 60 -9.98 5.55 22.01
N SER A 61 -11.01 5.98 21.28
CA SER A 61 -12.42 5.74 21.57
C SER A 61 -13.18 5.30 20.31
N PRO A 62 -14.35 4.65 20.45
CA PRO A 62 -15.17 4.28 19.31
C PRO A 62 -15.44 5.47 18.40
N TRP A 63 -15.05 5.37 17.13
CA TRP A 63 -15.23 6.40 16.09
C TRP A 63 -14.71 7.80 16.51
N ASN A 64 -13.77 7.86 17.46
CA ASN A 64 -13.34 9.10 18.11
C ASN A 64 -14.52 9.97 18.64
N GLY A 65 -15.60 9.34 19.10
CA GLY A 65 -16.79 10.02 19.64
C GLY A 65 -17.80 10.50 18.60
N LYS A 66 -17.59 10.23 17.31
CA LYS A 66 -18.55 10.51 16.23
C LYS A 66 -19.49 9.33 15.96
N THR A 67 -20.50 9.52 15.12
CA THR A 67 -21.24 8.40 14.53
C THR A 67 -20.37 7.64 13.52
N SER A 68 -20.74 6.39 13.20
CA SER A 68 -20.02 5.62 12.18
C SER A 68 -20.09 6.27 10.79
N GLU A 69 -21.18 6.98 10.47
CA GLU A 69 -21.38 7.61 9.16
C GLU A 69 -20.53 8.86 9.02
N GLU A 70 -20.53 9.75 10.02
CA GLU A 70 -19.67 10.93 10.08
C GLU A 70 -18.19 10.54 10.06
N PHE A 71 -17.81 9.51 10.81
CA PHE A 71 -16.43 9.06 10.82
C PHE A 71 -15.97 8.61 9.43
N ARG A 72 -16.79 7.82 8.72
CA ARG A 72 -16.47 7.29 7.40
C ARG A 72 -16.44 8.37 6.31
N SER A 73 -17.30 9.38 6.40
CA SER A 73 -17.34 10.48 5.42
C SER A 73 -16.13 11.41 5.55
N GLU A 74 -15.64 11.63 6.76
CA GLU A 74 -14.49 12.50 7.03
C GLU A 74 -13.14 11.76 6.92
N TYR A 75 -13.12 10.43 7.06
CA TYR A 75 -11.90 9.62 6.98
C TYR A 75 -11.29 9.62 5.58
N ASN A 76 -10.00 9.93 5.50
CA ASN A 76 -9.25 9.90 4.25
C ASN A 76 -7.85 9.33 4.48
N ALA A 77 -7.45 8.37 3.65
CA ALA A 77 -6.11 7.80 3.67
C ALA A 77 -5.53 7.81 2.25
N PHE A 78 -4.26 8.16 2.13
CA PHE A 78 -3.53 8.24 0.88
C PHE A 78 -2.20 7.52 0.98
N LEU A 79 -1.76 6.97 -0.14
CA LEU A 79 -0.43 6.43 -0.34
C LEU A 79 0.28 7.23 -1.42
N LEU A 80 1.53 7.60 -1.14
CA LEU A 80 2.37 8.38 -2.03
C LEU A 80 3.62 7.57 -2.38
N TYR A 81 3.98 7.58 -3.66
CA TYR A 81 5.26 7.09 -4.17
C TYR A 81 5.74 8.02 -5.31
N GLY A 82 6.97 8.53 -5.20
CA GLY A 82 7.49 9.48 -6.17
C GLY A 82 6.58 10.72 -6.28
N SER A 83 6.12 11.01 -7.49
CA SER A 83 5.15 12.08 -7.77
C SER A 83 3.68 11.66 -7.63
N THR A 84 3.42 10.36 -7.52
CA THR A 84 2.07 9.79 -7.56
C THR A 84 1.47 9.66 -6.18
N LYS A 85 0.28 10.26 -5.99
CA LYS A 85 -0.51 10.21 -4.76
C LYS A 85 -1.90 9.64 -5.04
N GLU A 86 -2.21 8.50 -4.45
CA GLU A 86 -3.49 7.83 -4.63
C GLU A 86 -4.23 7.66 -3.29
N ARG A 87 -5.56 7.62 -3.35
CA ARG A 87 -6.39 7.30 -2.17
C ARG A 87 -6.30 5.80 -1.93
N MET A 88 -6.16 5.37 -0.67
CA MET A 88 -6.17 3.95 -0.32
C MET A 88 -7.43 3.26 -0.88
N GLU A 89 -7.21 2.27 -1.74
CA GLU A 89 -8.28 1.56 -2.48
C GLU A 89 -9.22 0.81 -1.54
N GLY A 90 -8.66 0.11 -0.56
CA GLY A 90 -9.42 -0.68 0.40
C GLY A 90 -9.47 -0.01 1.76
N ASN A 91 -10.66 0.12 2.34
CA ASN A 91 -10.86 0.60 3.71
C ASN A 91 -11.88 -0.30 4.41
N SER A 92 -11.60 -0.68 5.65
CA SER A 92 -12.54 -1.42 6.50
C SER A 92 -12.54 -0.86 7.91
N PHE A 93 -13.74 -0.81 8.50
CA PHE A 93 -14.02 0.00 9.67
C PHE A 93 -14.74 -0.83 10.74
N GLN A 94 -14.20 -0.79 11.95
CA GLN A 94 -14.84 -1.19 13.19
C GLN A 94 -14.77 -0.03 14.19
N PRO A 95 -15.60 -0.03 15.25
CA PRO A 95 -15.68 1.09 16.18
C PRO A 95 -14.33 1.61 16.67
N LYS A 96 -13.39 0.73 16.99
CA LYS A 96 -12.05 1.13 17.49
C LYS A 96 -10.90 0.82 16.52
N THR A 97 -11.18 0.31 15.32
CA THR A 97 -10.13 -0.14 14.40
C THR A 97 -10.46 0.27 12.97
N VAL A 98 -9.48 0.84 12.29
CA VAL A 98 -9.53 1.08 10.85
C VAL A 98 -8.36 0.37 10.21
N VAL A 99 -8.60 -0.26 9.07
CA VAL A 99 -7.54 -0.79 8.21
C VAL A 99 -7.68 -0.19 6.82
N SER A 100 -6.55 0.09 6.19
CA SER A 100 -6.50 0.62 4.84
C SER A 100 -5.35 -0.02 4.07
N PHE A 101 -5.55 -0.26 2.78
CA PHE A 101 -4.52 -0.76 1.88
C PHE A 101 -4.67 -0.19 0.46
N HIS A 102 -3.61 -0.31 -0.32
CA HIS A 102 -3.59 -0.03 -1.75
C HIS A 102 -2.83 -1.15 -2.46
N TYR A 103 -3.14 -1.46 -3.73
CA TYR A 103 -2.29 -2.36 -4.49
C TYR A 103 -1.02 -1.63 -4.94
N LEU A 104 0.15 -2.17 -4.59
CA LEU A 104 1.45 -1.59 -4.96
C LEU A 104 1.60 -1.50 -6.49
N GLY A 105 1.14 -2.52 -7.20
CA GLY A 105 1.20 -2.58 -8.66
C GLY A 105 0.44 -1.45 -9.37
N ALA A 106 -0.69 -1.00 -8.80
CA ALA A 106 -1.45 0.12 -9.35
C ALA A 106 -0.67 1.44 -9.20
N LEU A 107 -0.22 1.72 -7.98
CA LEU A 107 0.54 2.93 -7.65
C LEU A 107 1.83 3.05 -8.47
N LEU A 108 2.61 1.95 -8.56
CA LEU A 108 3.84 1.93 -9.34
C LEU A 108 3.58 2.15 -10.83
N LYS A 109 2.55 1.50 -11.38
CA LYS A 109 2.21 1.63 -12.80
C LYS A 109 1.89 3.08 -13.16
N GLU A 110 1.18 3.79 -12.29
CA GLU A 110 0.86 5.19 -12.52
C GLU A 110 2.11 6.07 -12.47
N GLU A 111 2.99 5.87 -11.48
CA GLU A 111 4.27 6.59 -11.45
C GLU A 111 5.13 6.29 -12.69
N PHE A 112 5.22 5.03 -13.13
CA PHE A 112 5.99 4.65 -14.32
C PHE A 112 5.47 5.31 -15.60
N ARG A 113 4.16 5.55 -15.69
CA ARG A 113 3.56 6.32 -16.80
C ARG A 113 3.92 7.79 -16.68
N HIS A 114 3.81 8.37 -15.48
CA HIS A 114 4.15 9.78 -15.23
C HIS A 114 5.61 10.10 -15.58
N ILE A 115 6.55 9.22 -15.22
CA ILE A 115 7.99 9.42 -15.51
C ILE A 115 8.39 8.87 -16.90
N GLY A 116 7.45 8.36 -17.68
CA GLY A 116 7.68 7.95 -19.07
C GLY A 116 8.45 6.63 -19.28
N ILE A 117 8.57 5.78 -18.25
CA ILE A 117 9.30 4.51 -18.34
C ILE A 117 8.41 3.27 -18.47
N ALA A 118 7.08 3.42 -18.43
CA ALA A 118 6.14 2.30 -18.40
C ALA A 118 6.38 1.23 -19.48
N LYS A 119 6.80 1.64 -20.69
CA LYS A 119 7.06 0.76 -21.83
C LYS A 119 8.51 0.27 -21.94
N ASN A 120 9.41 0.74 -21.07
CA ASN A 120 10.81 0.34 -21.10
C ASN A 120 10.96 -1.12 -20.63
N PRO A 121 12.00 -1.85 -21.09
CA PRO A 121 12.32 -3.17 -20.58
C PRO A 121 12.48 -3.17 -19.06
N PHE A 122 11.83 -4.10 -18.39
CA PHE A 122 11.83 -4.22 -16.94
C PHE A 122 13.11 -4.85 -16.42
N GLN A 123 13.67 -4.25 -15.36
CA GLN A 123 14.78 -4.80 -14.58
C GLN A 123 14.50 -4.53 -13.10
N ILE A 124 14.41 -5.58 -12.27
CA ILE A 124 14.03 -5.42 -10.86
C ILE A 124 15.11 -4.68 -10.07
N GLU A 125 16.37 -4.87 -10.44
CA GLU A 125 17.53 -4.24 -9.81
C GLU A 125 17.54 -2.71 -10.01
N ALA A 126 16.96 -2.24 -11.11
CA ALA A 126 16.89 -0.82 -11.45
C ALA A 126 15.76 -0.07 -10.70
N LEU A 127 14.79 -0.78 -10.11
CA LEU A 127 13.73 -0.15 -9.31
C LEU A 127 14.27 0.53 -8.05
N GLY A 128 15.33 -0.02 -7.47
CA GLY A 128 15.84 0.43 -6.18
C GLY A 128 14.81 0.32 -5.05
N PRO A 129 15.04 1.01 -3.92
CA PRO A 129 14.10 1.07 -2.80
C PRO A 129 12.84 1.87 -3.16
N ILE A 130 11.67 1.29 -2.89
CA ILE A 130 10.37 1.95 -3.04
C ILE A 130 10.03 2.62 -1.71
N VAL A 131 10.08 3.95 -1.67
CA VAL A 131 9.75 4.73 -0.48
C VAL A 131 8.29 5.17 -0.53
N LEU A 132 7.47 4.58 0.34
CA LEU A 132 6.04 4.86 0.44
C LEU A 132 5.77 5.82 1.59
N THR A 133 4.99 6.87 1.34
CA THR A 133 4.48 7.77 2.39
C THR A 133 2.98 7.61 2.56
N TYR A 134 2.56 7.27 3.77
CA TYR A 134 1.18 7.08 4.19
C TYR A 134 0.69 8.37 4.84
N ILE A 135 -0.38 8.95 4.32
CA ILE A 135 -1.00 10.18 4.84
C ILE A 135 -2.43 9.86 5.24
N VAL A 136 -2.74 9.93 6.53
CA VAL A 136 -4.04 9.54 7.09
C VAL A 136 -4.67 10.71 7.83
N LYS A 137 -5.84 11.14 7.38
CA LYS A 137 -6.70 12.08 8.06
C LYS A 137 -7.78 11.30 8.79
N VAL A 138 -7.69 11.33 10.12
CA VAL A 138 -8.61 10.63 11.01
C VAL A 138 -9.48 11.68 11.69
N PRO A 139 -10.81 11.54 11.67
CA PRO A 139 -11.72 12.50 12.29
C PRO A 139 -11.39 12.74 13.76
N GLY A 140 -11.28 14.00 14.16
CA GLY A 140 -10.96 14.39 15.54
C GLY A 140 -9.50 14.16 15.96
N LYS A 141 -8.58 13.91 15.02
CA LYS A 141 -7.14 13.79 15.28
C LYS A 141 -6.32 14.57 14.27
N GLU A 142 -5.10 14.92 14.68
CA GLU A 142 -4.09 15.44 13.77
C GLU A 142 -3.76 14.44 12.65
N PRO A 143 -3.46 14.91 11.42
CA PRO A 143 -3.05 14.04 10.34
C PRO A 143 -1.82 13.20 10.72
N ILE A 144 -1.89 11.91 10.41
CA ILE A 144 -0.79 10.96 10.62
C ILE A 144 0.01 10.87 9.33
N SER A 145 1.33 11.01 9.43
CA SER A 145 2.28 10.73 8.35
C SER A 145 3.24 9.62 8.79
N LYS A 146 3.40 8.59 7.96
CA LYS A 146 4.32 7.47 8.18
C LYS A 146 5.02 7.09 6.89
N VAL A 147 6.27 6.65 6.99
CA VAL A 147 7.09 6.24 5.84
C VAL A 147 7.49 4.78 5.99
N ARG A 148 7.42 4.04 4.88
CA ARG A 148 7.90 2.65 4.78
C ARG A 148 8.72 2.51 3.51
N THR A 149 9.85 1.84 3.60
CA THR A 149 10.70 1.49 2.46
C THR A 149 10.52 0.01 2.14
N ILE A 150 10.23 -0.31 0.89
CA ILE A 150 10.09 -1.68 0.39
C ILE A 150 11.17 -1.94 -0.64
N GLN A 151 11.90 -3.05 -0.50
CA GLN A 151 12.77 -3.58 -1.56
C GLN A 151 12.11 -4.81 -2.18
N LEU A 152 11.93 -4.80 -3.50
CA LEU A 152 11.44 -5.97 -4.23
C LEU A 152 12.63 -6.79 -4.71
N ARG A 153 12.57 -8.11 -4.50
CA ARG A 153 13.59 -9.05 -4.99
C ARG A 153 12.94 -10.32 -5.52
N TRP A 154 13.56 -10.96 -6.49
CA TRP A 154 13.19 -12.34 -6.82
C TRP A 154 13.56 -13.27 -5.67
N LYS A 155 12.75 -14.30 -5.45
CA LYS A 155 13.11 -15.42 -4.59
C LYS A 155 14.41 -16.06 -5.12
N PRO A 156 15.35 -16.42 -4.23
CA PRO A 156 16.55 -17.15 -4.60
C PRO A 156 16.22 -18.55 -5.14
#